data_AF-A0A0T5ZNS9-F1
#
_entry.id   AF-A0A0T5ZNS9-F1
#
_cell.length_a   1.000
_cell.length_b   1.000
_cell.length_c   1.000
_cell.angle_alpha   90.00
_cell.angle_beta   90.00
_cell.angle_gamma   90.00
#
_symmetry.space_group_name_H-M   'P 1'
#
loop_
_entity.id
_entity.type
_entity.pdbx_description
1 polymer ?
#
loop_
_entity_poly.entity_id
_entity_poly.type
_entity_poly.pdbx_seq_one_letter_code
_entity_poly.pdbx_strand_id
1 'polypeptide(L)'
;MSTIVGRPVSSGWRNFFLVAALYDLILGAVFVVAGEPILTAIGMTLPPHIAYIQLAAVFIFVQGLSYWFVYRDPFANLGIVRVGVAYKAAYSGLALYYLVIGQLPSVFFLPWAVVDLFFLIGFVMFLQLAARR
;
A
#
# COMPACT_ATOMS: atom_id res chain seq x y z
N MET A 1 2.36 5.12 25.81
CA MET A 1 2.14 3.71 26.19
C MET A 1 0.65 3.55 26.43
N SER A 2 -0.08 2.90 25.52
CA SER A 2 -1.51 2.61 25.70
C SER A 2 -1.66 1.09 25.79
N THR A 3 -2.32 0.64 26.85
CA THR A 3 -2.45 -0.78 27.24
C THR A 3 -3.91 -1.20 27.12
N ILE A 4 -4.20 -2.12 26.20
CA ILE A 4 -5.34 -3.03 26.30
C ILE A 4 -4.79 -4.42 25.91
N VAL A 5 -4.69 -5.31 26.89
CA VAL A 5 -4.27 -6.74 26.78
C VAL A 5 -2.78 -6.98 26.47
N GLY A 6 -1.92 -6.69 27.45
CA GLY A 6 -1.03 -7.69 28.07
C GLY A 6 0.06 -8.43 27.27
N ARG A 7 0.28 -8.19 25.96
CA ARG A 7 1.49 -8.67 25.26
C ARG A 7 2.03 -7.57 24.36
N PRO A 8 3.28 -7.10 24.55
CA PRO A 8 3.85 -6.10 23.66
C PRO A 8 3.77 -6.63 22.23
N VAL A 9 3.20 -5.83 21.32
CA VAL A 9 3.41 -6.06 19.90
C VAL A 9 4.92 -6.07 19.72
N SER A 10 5.49 -7.13 19.14
CA SER A 10 6.92 -7.13 18.83
C SER A 10 7.22 -5.87 18.02
N SER A 11 8.23 -5.09 18.42
CA SER A 11 8.57 -3.81 17.77
C SER A 11 8.68 -3.94 16.24
N GLY A 12 9.03 -5.13 15.73
CA GLY A 12 9.06 -5.47 14.32
C GLY A 12 7.73 -5.26 13.56
N TRP A 13 6.58 -5.71 14.09
CA TRP A 13 5.30 -5.55 13.39
C TRP A 13 4.85 -4.10 13.31
N ARG A 14 5.08 -3.33 14.38
CA ARG A 14 4.82 -1.89 14.38
C ARG A 14 5.69 -1.20 13.33
N ASN A 15 7.00 -1.45 13.33
CA ASN A 15 7.91 -0.86 12.35
C ASN A 15 7.54 -1.27 10.91
N PHE A 16 7.11 -2.50 10.69
CA PHE A 16 6.63 -2.95 9.38
C PHE A 16 5.41 -2.14 8.90
N PHE A 17 4.40 -1.93 9.76
CA PHE A 17 3.25 -1.07 9.40
C PHE A 17 3.63 0.40 9.26
N LEU A 18 4.63 0.88 10.00
CA LEU A 18 5.17 2.23 9.80
C LEU A 18 5.80 2.39 8.42
N VAL A 19 6.59 1.39 7.99
CA VAL A 19 7.19 1.39 6.64
C VAL A 19 6.09 1.35 5.57
N ALA A 20 5.06 0.53 5.74
CA ALA A 20 3.91 0.51 4.83
C ALA A 20 3.17 1.87 4.79
N ALA A 21 2.96 2.49 5.95
CA ALA A 21 2.33 3.80 6.07
C ALA A 21 3.13 4.88 5.35
N LEU A 22 4.44 4.96 5.61
CA LEU A 22 5.31 5.95 4.98
C LEU A 22 5.43 5.73 3.48
N TYR A 23 5.53 4.49 3.03
CA TYR A 23 5.56 4.14 1.61
C TYR A 23 4.32 4.69 0.88
N ASP A 24 3.11 4.37 1.36
CA ASP A 24 1.88 4.79 0.68
C ASP A 24 1.59 6.29 0.87
N LEU A 25 1.94 6.90 2.01
CA LEU A 25 1.82 8.35 2.21
C LEU A 25 2.73 9.12 1.25
N ILE A 26 3.99 8.74 1.15
CA ILE A 26 4.97 9.42 0.29
C ILE A 26 4.58 9.20 -1.18
N LEU A 27 4.30 7.96 -1.56
CA LEU A 27 3.92 7.62 -2.95
C LEU A 27 2.66 8.39 -3.37
N GLY A 28 1.61 8.37 -2.54
CA GLY A 28 0.39 9.11 -2.80
C GLY A 28 0.63 10.62 -2.90
N ALA A 29 1.34 11.23 -1.94
CA ALA A 29 1.64 12.66 -1.96
C ALA A 29 2.44 13.09 -3.20
N VAL A 30 3.46 12.30 -3.56
CA VAL A 30 4.28 12.54 -4.75
C VAL A 30 3.43 12.49 -6.02
N PHE A 31 2.56 11.51 -6.18
CA PHE A 31 1.73 11.41 -7.40
C PHE A 31 0.58 12.42 -7.45
N VAL A 32 0.09 12.92 -6.31
CA VAL A 32 -0.88 14.02 -6.29
C VAL A 32 -0.28 15.30 -6.87
N VAL A 33 0.97 15.61 -6.52
CA VAL A 33 1.64 16.87 -6.90
C VAL A 33 2.40 16.73 -8.23
N ALA A 34 3.10 15.61 -8.42
CA ALA A 34 4.06 15.40 -9.50
C ALA A 34 3.69 14.22 -10.41
N GLY A 35 2.46 13.70 -10.35
CA GLY A 35 2.05 12.57 -11.20
C GLY A 35 2.22 12.83 -12.70
N GLU A 36 1.78 14.00 -13.19
CA GLU A 36 1.91 14.37 -14.59
C GLU A 36 3.37 14.46 -15.09
N PRO A 37 4.28 15.21 -14.43
CA PRO A 37 5.68 15.27 -14.85
C PRO A 37 6.39 13.93 -14.73
N ILE A 38 6.08 13.11 -13.71
CA ILE A 38 6.65 11.76 -13.57
C ILE A 38 6.26 10.88 -14.75
N LEU A 39 4.96 10.82 -15.08
CA LEU A 39 4.44 9.99 -16.17
C LEU A 39 4.96 10.46 -17.53
N THR A 40 5.05 11.77 -17.74
CA THR A 40 5.64 12.35 -18.95
C THR A 40 7.13 12.01 -19.07
N ALA A 41 7.90 12.11 -17.98
CA ALA A 41 9.32 11.82 -17.95
C ALA A 41 9.65 10.36 -18.29
N ILE A 42 8.74 9.43 -17.97
CA ILE A 42 8.87 8.01 -18.32
C ILE A 42 8.22 7.66 -19.67
N GLY A 43 7.76 8.66 -20.43
CA GLY A 43 7.18 8.49 -21.76
C GLY A 43 5.80 7.85 -21.80
N MET A 44 5.03 7.89 -20.71
CA MET A 44 3.66 7.39 -20.69
C MET A 44 2.68 8.36 -21.35
N THR A 45 1.72 7.81 -22.09
CA THR A 45 0.56 8.56 -22.56
C THR A 45 -0.32 8.97 -21.39
N LEU A 46 -0.48 10.28 -21.19
CA LEU A 46 -1.33 10.82 -20.14
C LEU A 46 -2.82 10.54 -20.45
N PRO A 47 -3.64 10.31 -19.41
CA PRO A 47 -5.09 10.23 -19.59
C PRO A 47 -5.65 11.59 -20.03
N PRO A 48 -6.92 11.64 -20.51
CA PRO A 48 -7.56 12.88 -20.96
C PRO A 48 -7.58 14.01 -19.91
N HIS A 49 -7.50 13.65 -18.62
CA HIS A 49 -7.43 14.60 -17.52
C HIS A 49 -6.59 14.04 -16.37
N ILE A 50 -5.69 14.85 -15.79
CA ILE A 50 -4.77 14.40 -14.73
C ILE A 50 -5.47 13.93 -13.46
N ALA A 51 -6.70 14.41 -13.21
CA ALA A 51 -7.51 14.04 -12.06
C ALA A 51 -7.70 12.52 -11.88
N TYR A 52 -7.67 11.71 -12.96
CA TYR A 52 -7.75 10.25 -12.83
C TYR A 52 -6.55 9.67 -12.06
N ILE A 53 -5.35 10.21 -12.29
CA ILE A 53 -4.13 9.82 -11.59
C ILE A 53 -4.12 10.40 -10.18
N GLN A 54 -4.49 11.68 -10.02
CA GLN A 54 -4.55 12.32 -8.71
C GLN A 54 -5.55 11.63 -7.79
N LEU A 55 -6.71 11.21 -8.31
CA LEU A 55 -7.71 10.48 -7.53
C LEU A 55 -7.14 9.15 -7.02
N ALA A 56 -6.49 8.37 -7.88
CA ALA A 56 -5.81 7.15 -7.47
C ALA A 56 -4.71 7.44 -6.41
N ALA A 57 -3.93 8.50 -6.61
CA ALA A 57 -2.89 8.92 -5.68
C ALA A 57 -3.43 9.36 -4.32
N VAL A 58 -4.58 10.04 -4.27
CA VAL A 58 -5.28 10.38 -3.03
C VAL A 58 -5.72 9.12 -2.30
N PHE A 59 -6.24 8.11 -2.99
CA PHE A 59 -6.58 6.83 -2.34
C PHE A 59 -5.35 6.10 -1.80
N ILE A 60 -4.23 6.12 -2.53
CA ILE A 60 -2.94 5.59 -2.03
C ILE A 60 -2.52 6.34 -0.76
N PHE A 61 -2.59 7.68 -0.77
CA PHE A 61 -2.27 8.49 0.40
C PHE A 61 -3.16 8.16 1.61
N VAL A 62 -4.48 8.07 1.40
CA VAL A 62 -5.44 7.70 2.46
C VAL A 62 -5.14 6.30 2.99
N GLN A 63 -4.66 5.40 2.14
CA GLN A 63 -4.24 4.07 2.57
C GLN A 63 -2.98 4.11 3.44
N GLY A 64 -2.01 4.96 3.11
CA GLY A 64 -0.87 5.21 4.00
C GLY A 64 -1.30 5.75 5.37
N LEU A 65 -2.29 6.66 5.40
CA LEU A 65 -2.88 7.17 6.64
C LEU A 65 -3.58 6.06 7.44
N SER A 66 -4.27 5.14 6.76
CA SER A 66 -4.92 4.01 7.42
C SER A 66 -3.90 3.11 8.13
N TYR A 67 -2.75 2.82 7.49
CA TYR A 67 -1.67 2.05 8.11
C TYR A 67 -0.93 2.79 9.22
N TRP A 68 -0.95 4.13 9.24
CA TRP A 68 -0.48 4.88 10.40
C TRP A 68 -1.29 4.57 11.66
N PHE A 69 -2.62 4.41 11.55
CA PHE A 69 -3.44 3.97 12.68
C PHE A 69 -3.09 2.54 13.11
N VAL A 70 -2.85 1.65 12.14
CA VAL A 70 -2.36 0.29 12.44
C VAL A 70 -1.02 0.32 13.16
N TYR A 71 -0.06 1.15 12.73
CA TYR A 71 1.23 1.30 13.42
C TYR A 71 1.08 1.68 14.90
N ARG A 72 0.12 2.56 15.22
CA ARG A 72 -0.14 3.00 16.60
C ARG A 72 -0.70 1.87 17.46
N ASP A 73 -1.64 1.10 16.93
CA ASP A 73 -2.21 -0.07 17.59
C ASP A 73 -2.63 -1.16 16.58
N PRO A 74 -1.75 -2.13 16.27
CA PRO A 74 -2.04 -3.12 15.23
C PRO A 74 -3.20 -4.06 15.56
N PHE A 75 -3.39 -4.41 16.85
CA PHE A 75 -4.41 -5.37 17.27
C PHE A 75 -5.80 -4.72 17.38
N ALA A 76 -5.87 -3.42 17.70
CA ALA A 76 -7.14 -2.70 17.64
C ALA A 76 -7.61 -2.46 16.19
N ASN A 77 -6.69 -2.46 15.22
CA ASN A 77 -6.96 -2.05 13.84
C ASN A 77 -6.94 -3.20 12.80
N LEU A 78 -7.28 -4.44 13.21
CA LEU A 78 -7.28 -5.60 12.30
C LEU A 78 -8.20 -5.41 11.08
N GLY A 79 -9.29 -4.65 11.21
CA GLY A 79 -10.17 -4.32 10.08
C GLY A 79 -9.44 -3.57 8.97
N ILE A 80 -8.59 -2.59 9.34
CA ILE A 80 -7.77 -1.83 8.39
C ILE A 80 -6.74 -2.76 7.72
N VAL A 81 -6.14 -3.68 8.47
CA VAL A 81 -5.20 -4.67 7.88
C VAL A 81 -5.89 -5.55 6.85
N ARG A 82 -7.14 -5.98 7.09
CA ARG A 82 -7.93 -6.76 6.12
C ARG A 82 -8.23 -5.95 4.85
N VAL A 83 -8.59 -4.68 5.00
CA VAL A 83 -8.74 -3.75 3.85
C VAL A 83 -7.42 -3.61 3.11
N GLY A 84 -6.30 -3.54 3.82
CA GLY A 84 -4.96 -3.51 3.24
C GLY A 84 -4.62 -4.76 2.43
N VAL A 85 -5.00 -5.95 2.91
CA VAL A 85 -4.87 -7.21 2.16
C VAL A 85 -5.67 -7.13 0.87
N ALA A 86 -6.95 -6.73 0.94
CA ALA A 86 -7.80 -6.60 -0.25
C ALA A 86 -7.22 -5.60 -1.26
N TYR A 87 -6.73 -4.47 -0.77
CA TYR A 87 -6.10 -3.43 -1.59
C TYR A 87 -4.83 -3.91 -2.29
N LYS A 88 -3.86 -4.46 -1.55
CA LYS A 88 -2.58 -4.95 -2.12
C LYS A 88 -2.81 -6.13 -3.08
N ALA A 89 -3.78 -7.01 -2.76
CA ALA A 89 -4.17 -8.11 -3.65
C ALA A 89 -4.83 -7.61 -4.94
N ALA A 90 -5.71 -6.61 -4.86
CA ALA A 90 -6.34 -6.01 -6.04
C ALA A 90 -5.31 -5.35 -6.96
N TYR A 91 -4.39 -4.54 -6.41
CA TYR A 91 -3.33 -3.92 -7.19
C TYR A 91 -2.38 -4.95 -7.81
N SER A 92 -1.87 -5.89 -7.01
CA SER A 92 -0.94 -6.92 -7.49
C SER A 92 -1.60 -7.83 -8.54
N GLY A 93 -2.87 -8.18 -8.36
CA GLY A 93 -3.65 -8.95 -9.33
C GLY A 93 -3.85 -8.19 -10.64
N LEU A 94 -4.13 -6.88 -10.57
CA LEU A 94 -4.27 -6.03 -11.75
C LEU A 94 -2.93 -5.88 -12.48
N ALA A 95 -1.84 -5.67 -11.76
CA ALA A 95 -0.49 -5.61 -12.32
C ALA A 95 -0.12 -6.93 -13.02
N LEU A 96 -0.40 -8.07 -12.37
CA LEU A 96 -0.18 -9.39 -12.97
C LEU A 96 -1.03 -9.59 -14.23
N TYR A 97 -2.31 -9.23 -14.20
CA TYR A 97 -3.19 -9.32 -15.37
C TYR A 97 -2.62 -8.54 -16.56
N TYR A 98 -2.27 -7.26 -16.36
CA TYR A 98 -1.70 -6.43 -17.43
C TYR A 98 -0.31 -6.89 -17.87
N LEU A 99 0.47 -7.52 -16.98
CA LEU A 99 1.74 -8.15 -17.32
C LEU A 99 1.52 -9.34 -18.26
N VAL A 100 0.54 -10.20 -17.96
CA VAL A 100 0.22 -11.40 -18.75
C VAL A 100 -0.24 -11.04 -20.17
N ILE A 101 -1.05 -9.99 -20.33
CA ILE A 101 -1.52 -9.55 -21.66
C ILE A 101 -0.53 -8.61 -22.37
N GLY A 102 0.66 -8.38 -21.80
CA GLY A 102 1.73 -7.58 -22.42
C GLY A 102 1.45 -6.08 -22.51
N GLN A 103 0.51 -5.57 -21.70
CA GLN A 103 0.10 -4.16 -21.71
C GLN A 103 0.55 -3.39 -20.47
N LEU A 104 1.19 -4.05 -19.50
CA LEU A 104 1.77 -3.36 -18.36
C LEU A 104 3.04 -2.62 -18.79
N PRO A 105 3.18 -1.32 -18.50
CA PRO A 105 4.47 -0.64 -18.55
C PRO A 105 5.39 -1.17 -17.44
N SER A 106 5.96 -2.35 -17.69
CA SER A 106 6.58 -3.22 -16.69
C SER A 106 7.77 -2.58 -15.99
N VAL A 107 8.59 -1.81 -16.71
CA VAL A 107 9.75 -1.11 -16.16
C VAL A 107 9.36 -0.20 -14.98
N PHE A 108 8.19 0.45 -15.07
CA PHE A 108 7.74 1.36 -14.04
C PHE A 108 6.86 0.69 -12.99
N PHE A 109 5.86 -0.11 -13.40
CA PHE A 109 4.86 -0.64 -12.46
C PHE A 109 5.24 -1.95 -11.76
N LEU A 110 6.12 -2.75 -12.37
CA LEU A 110 6.49 -4.05 -11.79
C LEU A 110 7.22 -3.93 -10.44
N PRO A 111 8.17 -2.99 -10.24
CA PRO A 111 8.82 -2.80 -8.95
C PRO A 111 7.81 -2.51 -7.82
N TRP A 112 6.83 -1.65 -8.06
CA TRP A 112 5.78 -1.33 -7.10
C TRP A 112 4.90 -2.54 -6.77
N ALA A 113 4.56 -3.35 -7.78
CA ALA A 113 3.82 -4.60 -7.57
C ALA A 113 4.58 -5.61 -6.69
N VAL A 114 5.91 -5.71 -6.85
CA VAL A 114 6.74 -6.57 -6.01
C VAL A 114 6.78 -6.09 -4.55
N VAL A 115 6.92 -4.77 -4.34
CA VAL A 115 6.87 -4.19 -3.00
C VAL A 115 5.49 -4.43 -2.35
N ASP A 116 4.42 -4.29 -3.11
CA ASP A 116 3.07 -4.52 -2.64
C ASP A 116 2.79 -5.99 -2.31
N LEU A 117 3.37 -6.93 -3.05
CA LEU A 117 3.34 -8.35 -2.71
C LEU A 117 4.05 -8.65 -1.39
N PHE A 118 5.18 -8.00 -1.11
CA PHE A 118 5.87 -8.12 0.18
C PHE A 118 4.98 -7.63 1.33
N PHE A 119 4.33 -6.47 1.16
CA PHE A 119 3.39 -5.96 2.16
C PHE A 119 2.17 -6.86 2.32
N LEU A 120 1.62 -7.39 1.23
CA LEU A 120 0.50 -8.33 1.24
C LEU A 120 0.82 -9.57 2.08
N ILE A 121 1.97 -10.20 1.83
CA ILE A 121 2.44 -11.37 2.58
C ILE A 121 2.55 -11.02 4.06
N GLY A 122 3.18 -9.88 4.39
CA GLY A 122 3.32 -9.42 5.76
C GLY A 122 1.97 -9.18 6.46
N PHE A 123 0.98 -8.61 5.75
CA PHE A 123 -0.37 -8.39 6.29
C PHE A 123 -1.08 -9.71 6.58
N VAL A 124 -1.00 -10.68 5.65
CA VAL A 124 -1.58 -12.01 5.86
C VAL A 124 -0.91 -12.71 7.04
N MET A 125 0.42 -12.68 7.13
CA MET A 125 1.17 -13.26 8.25
C MET A 125 0.78 -12.61 9.58
N PHE A 126 0.62 -11.28 9.62
CA PHE A 126 0.19 -10.57 10.82
C PHE A 126 -1.23 -10.97 11.23
N LEU A 127 -2.17 -11.09 10.28
CA LEU A 127 -3.54 -11.53 10.57
C LEU A 127 -3.59 -12.97 11.07
N GLN A 128 -2.78 -13.87 10.51
CA GLN A 128 -2.66 -15.25 10.99
C GLN A 128 -2.10 -15.30 12.41
N LEU A 129 -1.10 -14.46 12.73
CA LEU A 129 -0.59 -14.32 14.09
C LEU A 129 -1.67 -13.81 15.05
N ALA A 130 -2.44 -12.81 14.63
CA ALA A 130 -3.53 -12.25 15.43
C ALA A 130 -4.65 -13.26 15.70
N ALA A 131 -4.97 -14.13 14.73
CA ALA A 131 -5.97 -15.20 14.89
C ALA A 131 -5.54 -16.35 15.81
N ARG A 132 -4.22 -16.50 16.04
CA ARG A 132 -3.65 -17.53 16.94
C ARG A 132 -3.50 -17.03 18.39
N ARG A 133 -3.78 -15.75 18.64
CA ARG A 133 -3.76 -15.16 19.98
C ARG A 133 -5.13 -15.22 20.61
#